data_AF-A0A3D4LMT4-F1
#
_entry.id   AF-A0A3D4LMT4-F1
#
_cell.length_a   1.000
_cell.length_b   1.000
_cell.length_c   1.000
_cell.angle_alpha   90.00
_cell.angle_beta   90.00
_cell.angle_gamma   90.00
#
_symmetry.space_group_name_H-M   'P 1'
#
loop_
_entity.id
_entity.type
_entity.pdbx_description
1 polymer ?
#
loop_
_entity_poly.entity_id
_entity_poly.type
_entity_poly.pdbx_seq_one_letter_code
_entity_poly.pdbx_strand_id
1 'polypeptide(L)'
;MTVQLILAGLILTYIFENPHPIFVVIYITAMVLFSIRRVLSKNKDLNNNFKLSVALSLTFSGVSVLIYFVYVVVGESVFNPQYTIPLAGMIIGNSMTGVTLALKTFTENIKSQRPKIIIRKISLTFNLINTERIMFLRISCIRRHV
;
A
#
# COMPACT_ATOMS: atom_id res chain seq x y z
N MET A 1 -18.00 -14.53 9.67
CA MET A 1 -17.46 -14.31 8.31
C MET A 1 -18.14 -15.19 7.27
N THR A 2 -18.48 -16.45 7.61
CA THR A 2 -19.17 -17.38 6.70
C THR A 2 -20.55 -16.89 6.26
N VAL A 3 -21.39 -16.41 7.19
CA VAL A 3 -22.74 -15.89 6.86
C VAL A 3 -22.70 -14.71 5.89
N GLN A 4 -21.75 -13.79 6.07
CA GLN A 4 -21.58 -12.63 5.18
C GLN A 4 -21.13 -13.06 3.77
N LEU A 5 -20.23 -14.03 3.67
CA LEU A 5 -19.78 -14.60 2.39
C LEU A 5 -20.92 -15.31 1.66
N ILE A 6 -21.75 -16.07 2.39
CA ILE A 6 -22.94 -16.74 1.82
C ILE A 6 -23.94 -15.70 1.30
N LEU A 7 -24.25 -14.65 2.09
CA LEU A 7 -25.12 -13.57 1.65
C LEU A 7 -24.58 -12.85 0.41
N ALA A 8 -23.28 -12.55 0.38
CA ALA A 8 -22.64 -11.90 -0.76
C ALA A 8 -22.69 -12.79 -2.01
N GLY A 9 -22.51 -14.11 -1.85
CA GLY A 9 -22.65 -15.08 -2.93
C GLY A 9 -24.06 -15.09 -3.52
N LEU A 10 -25.10 -15.14 -2.68
CA LEU A 10 -26.50 -15.10 -3.13
C LEU A 10 -26.85 -13.83 -3.91
N ILE A 11 -26.39 -12.67 -3.43
CA ILE A 11 -26.57 -11.40 -4.14
C ILE A 11 -25.88 -11.44 -5.51
N LEU A 12 -24.72 -12.08 -5.59
CA LEU A 12 -23.96 -12.15 -6.83
C LEU A 12 -24.64 -13.05 -7.87
N THR A 13 -25.18 -14.19 -7.47
CA THR A 13 -25.95 -15.08 -8.36
C THR A 13 -27.16 -14.34 -8.94
N TYR A 14 -27.86 -13.56 -8.13
CA TYR A 14 -29.00 -12.74 -8.57
C TYR A 14 -28.61 -11.66 -9.59
N ILE A 15 -27.43 -11.04 -9.41
CA ILE A 15 -26.88 -10.06 -10.36
C ILE A 15 -26.49 -10.74 -11.69
N PHE A 16 -26.04 -11.99 -11.66
CA PHE A 16 -25.69 -12.74 -12.88
C PHE A 16 -26.91 -13.14 -13.73
N GLU A 17 -28.07 -13.37 -13.11
CA GLU A 17 -29.32 -13.68 -13.82
C GLU A 17 -29.91 -12.46 -14.54
N ASN A 18 -29.58 -11.24 -14.12
CA ASN A 18 -30.03 -10.00 -14.73
C ASN A 18 -28.84 -9.18 -15.28
N PRO A 19 -28.29 -9.54 -16.46
CA PRO A 19 -27.12 -8.90 -17.03
C PRO A 19 -27.45 -7.51 -17.60
N HIS A 20 -27.66 -6.53 -16.71
CA HIS A 20 -27.80 -5.12 -17.09
C HIS A 20 -26.44 -4.40 -16.95
N PRO A 21 -25.98 -3.65 -17.96
CA PRO A 21 -24.72 -2.89 -17.92
C PRO A 21 -24.58 -1.97 -16.69
N ILE A 22 -25.71 -1.50 -16.18
CA ILE A 22 -25.81 -0.60 -15.02
C ILE A 22 -25.26 -1.26 -13.74
N PHE A 23 -25.51 -2.56 -13.54
CA PHE A 23 -25.02 -3.27 -12.36
C PHE A 23 -23.49 -3.35 -12.33
N VAL A 24 -22.86 -3.55 -13.49
CA VAL A 24 -21.40 -3.61 -13.62
C VAL A 24 -20.76 -2.26 -13.29
N VAL A 25 -21.32 -1.17 -13.82
CA VAL A 25 -20.82 0.19 -13.56
C VAL A 25 -20.97 0.57 -12.08
N ILE A 26 -22.13 0.26 -11.48
CA ILE A 26 -22.36 0.49 -10.05
C ILE A 26 -21.37 -0.32 -9.22
N TYR A 27 -21.17 -1.60 -9.56
CA TYR A 27 -20.24 -2.47 -8.85
C TYR A 27 -18.81 -1.94 -8.91
N ILE A 28 -18.28 -1.63 -10.09
CA ILE A 28 -16.92 -1.09 -10.24
C ILE A 28 -16.77 0.21 -9.45
N THR A 29 -17.75 1.13 -9.55
CA THR A 29 -17.71 2.41 -8.84
C THR A 29 -17.68 2.21 -7.32
N ALA A 30 -18.55 1.33 -6.80
CA ALA A 30 -18.58 0.99 -5.38
C ALA A 30 -17.25 0.36 -4.92
N MET A 31 -16.68 -0.52 -5.75
CA MET A 31 -15.44 -1.24 -5.45
C MET A 31 -14.23 -0.28 -5.41
N VAL A 32 -14.13 0.64 -6.36
CA VAL A 32 -13.10 1.69 -6.38
C VAL A 32 -13.22 2.60 -5.16
N LEU A 33 -14.42 3.11 -4.86
CA LEU A 33 -14.65 3.97 -3.70
C LEU A 33 -14.30 3.27 -2.38
N PHE A 34 -14.70 2.01 -2.24
CA PHE A 34 -14.39 1.18 -1.08
C PHE A 34 -12.88 0.97 -0.93
N SER A 35 -12.19 0.68 -2.03
CA SER A 35 -10.75 0.46 -2.05
C SER A 35 -9.98 1.70 -1.66
N ILE A 36 -10.35 2.87 -2.22
CA ILE A 36 -9.77 4.17 -1.83
C ILE A 36 -9.99 4.40 -0.33
N ARG A 37 -11.23 4.30 0.17
CA ARG A 37 -11.53 4.50 1.59
C ARG A 37 -10.71 3.58 2.49
N ARG A 38 -10.51 2.32 2.09
CA ARG A 38 -9.72 1.36 2.84
C ARG A 38 -8.23 1.73 2.88
N VAL A 39 -7.63 2.08 1.75
CA VAL A 39 -6.22 2.52 1.69
C VAL A 39 -6.01 3.79 2.52
N LEU A 40 -6.91 4.76 2.41
CA LEU A 40 -6.82 6.05 3.12
C LEU A 40 -7.04 5.90 4.62
N SER A 41 -8.00 5.09 5.05
CA SER A 41 -8.29 4.84 6.47
C SER A 41 -7.11 4.18 7.19
N LYS A 42 -6.33 3.36 6.48
CA LYS A 42 -5.18 2.64 7.02
C LYS A 42 -3.91 3.49 7.11
N ASN A 43 -3.85 4.62 6.39
CA ASN A 43 -2.69 5.52 6.32
C ASN A 43 -3.10 6.97 6.68
N LYS A 44 -3.56 7.19 7.93
CA LYS A 44 -4.07 8.50 8.37
C LYS A 44 -3.02 9.61 8.37
N ASP A 45 -1.76 9.27 8.63
CA ASP A 45 -0.64 10.21 8.79
C ASP A 45 -0.13 10.86 7.48
N LEU A 46 -0.70 10.53 6.32
CA LEU A 46 -0.26 11.06 5.02
C LEU A 46 -0.97 12.38 4.66
N ASN A 47 -0.21 13.28 3.99
CA ASN A 47 -0.71 14.55 3.48
C ASN A 47 -1.86 14.33 2.47
N ASN A 48 -2.86 15.21 2.47
CA ASN A 48 -4.07 15.09 1.66
C ASN A 48 -3.78 15.07 0.14
N ASN A 49 -2.76 15.81 -0.31
CA ASN A 49 -2.35 15.80 -1.72
C ASN A 49 -1.78 14.43 -2.15
N PHE A 50 -1.05 13.76 -1.25
CA PHE A 50 -0.50 12.44 -1.51
C PHE A 50 -1.61 11.37 -1.54
N LYS A 51 -2.60 11.50 -0.66
CA LYS A 51 -3.81 10.67 -0.64
C LYS A 51 -4.56 10.73 -1.98
N LEU A 52 -4.73 11.93 -2.54
CA LEU A 52 -5.39 12.11 -3.83
C LEU A 52 -4.60 11.47 -4.97
N SER A 53 -3.27 11.65 -4.99
CA SER A 53 -2.40 11.05 -6.01
C SER A 53 -2.48 9.52 -5.99
N VAL A 54 -2.46 8.91 -4.80
CA VAL A 54 -2.62 7.45 -4.65
C VAL A 54 -4.00 6.99 -5.12
N ALA A 55 -5.06 7.72 -4.76
CA ALA A 55 -6.42 7.37 -5.15
C ALA A 55 -6.61 7.41 -6.69
N LEU A 56 -6.07 8.44 -7.34
CA LEU A 56 -6.09 8.55 -8.80
C LEU A 56 -5.29 7.43 -9.45
N SER A 57 -4.07 7.16 -8.97
CA SER A 57 -3.24 6.07 -9.50
C SER A 57 -3.92 4.70 -9.35
N LEU A 58 -4.54 4.42 -8.20
CA LEU A 58 -5.25 3.15 -7.95
C LEU A 58 -6.47 3.01 -8.86
N THR A 59 -7.23 4.09 -9.03
CA THR A 59 -8.42 4.10 -9.89
C THR A 59 -8.06 3.91 -11.35
N PHE A 60 -7.09 4.69 -11.84
CA PHE A 60 -6.66 4.66 -13.23
C PHE A 60 -6.04 3.30 -13.59
N SER A 61 -5.12 2.80 -12.76
CA SER A 61 -4.52 1.48 -12.99
C SER A 61 -5.55 0.35 -12.89
N GLY A 62 -6.39 0.35 -11.85
CA GLY A 62 -7.40 -0.70 -11.65
C GLY A 62 -8.40 -0.78 -12.79
N VAL A 63 -8.96 0.36 -13.21
CA VAL A 63 -9.94 0.42 -14.31
C VAL A 63 -9.29 0.11 -15.65
N SER A 64 -8.09 0.65 -15.92
CA SER A 64 -7.41 0.43 -17.19
C SER A 64 -7.00 -1.04 -17.38
N VAL A 65 -6.45 -1.68 -16.34
CA VAL A 65 -6.10 -3.11 -16.36
C VAL A 65 -7.35 -3.98 -16.49
N LEU A 66 -8.44 -3.63 -15.81
CA LEU A 66 -9.71 -4.36 -15.91
C LEU A 66 -10.27 -4.33 -17.34
N ILE A 67 -10.35 -3.14 -17.95
CA ILE A 67 -10.83 -2.99 -19.33
C ILE A 67 -9.92 -3.75 -20.29
N TYR A 68 -8.60 -3.64 -20.14
CA TYR A 68 -7.64 -4.37 -20.96
C TYR A 68 -7.85 -5.89 -20.85
N PHE A 69 -7.95 -6.44 -19.65
CA PHE A 69 -8.15 -7.88 -19.47
C PHE A 69 -9.46 -8.37 -20.06
N VAL A 70 -10.57 -7.68 -19.79
CA VAL A 70 -11.88 -8.14 -20.27
C VAL A 70 -11.97 -8.01 -21.79
N TYR A 71 -11.50 -6.90 -22.37
CA TYR A 71 -11.62 -6.65 -23.81
C TYR A 71 -10.58 -7.43 -24.65
N VAL A 72 -9.32 -7.48 -24.21
CA VAL A 72 -8.22 -8.07 -24.98
C VAL A 72 -8.02 -9.55 -24.68
N VAL A 73 -8.11 -9.96 -23.41
CA VAL A 73 -7.79 -11.34 -23.00
C VAL A 73 -9.02 -12.24 -23.07
N VAL A 74 -10.18 -11.79 -22.58
CA VAL A 74 -11.42 -12.58 -22.63
C VAL A 74 -12.09 -12.49 -24.01
N GLY A 75 -11.95 -11.35 -24.70
CA GLY A 75 -12.57 -11.14 -26.02
C GLY A 75 -14.09 -10.95 -25.96
N GLU A 76 -14.62 -10.69 -24.76
CA GLU A 76 -16.05 -10.52 -24.49
C GLU A 76 -16.38 -9.07 -24.15
N SER A 77 -17.67 -8.72 -24.21
CA SER A 77 -18.09 -7.36 -23.84
C SER A 77 -17.78 -7.08 -22.36
N VAL A 78 -17.26 -5.88 -22.07
CA VAL A 78 -16.92 -5.42 -20.70
C VAL A 78 -18.14 -5.41 -19.76
N PHE A 79 -19.33 -5.50 -20.33
CA PHE A 79 -20.61 -5.48 -19.64
C PHE A 79 -21.07 -6.85 -19.16
N ASN A 80 -20.35 -7.93 -19.45
CA ASN A 80 -20.65 -9.26 -18.91
C ASN A 80 -20.28 -9.33 -17.41
N PRO A 81 -21.28 -9.37 -16.49
CA PRO A 81 -21.02 -9.30 -15.06
C PRO A 81 -20.24 -10.51 -14.52
N GLN A 82 -20.40 -11.68 -15.16
CA GLN A 82 -19.74 -12.94 -14.75
C GLN A 82 -18.21 -12.88 -14.84
N TYR A 83 -17.65 -12.11 -15.79
CA TYR A 83 -16.20 -11.93 -15.92
C TYR A 83 -15.73 -10.68 -15.20
N THR A 84 -16.42 -9.56 -15.41
CA THR A 84 -15.97 -8.25 -14.92
C THR A 84 -15.96 -8.19 -13.40
N ILE A 85 -16.96 -8.77 -12.71
CA ILE A 85 -17.04 -8.70 -11.25
C ILE A 85 -15.90 -9.48 -10.57
N PRO A 86 -15.66 -10.77 -10.88
CA PRO A 86 -14.54 -11.51 -10.29
C PRO A 86 -13.18 -10.91 -10.65
N LEU A 87 -12.95 -10.51 -11.91
CA LEU A 87 -11.69 -9.89 -12.31
C LEU A 87 -11.45 -8.57 -11.58
N ALA A 88 -12.46 -7.69 -11.51
CA ALA A 88 -12.36 -6.44 -10.76
C ALA A 88 -12.02 -6.69 -9.29
N GLY A 89 -12.69 -7.67 -8.69
CA GLY A 89 -12.45 -8.11 -7.32
C GLY A 89 -10.98 -8.47 -7.06
N MET A 90 -10.41 -9.33 -7.92
CA MET A 90 -9.03 -9.79 -7.79
C MET A 90 -8.02 -8.67 -8.09
N ILE A 91 -8.17 -7.96 -9.21
CA ILE A 91 -7.21 -6.92 -9.65
C ILE A 91 -7.16 -5.78 -8.63
N ILE A 92 -8.31 -5.21 -8.28
CA ILE A 92 -8.36 -4.06 -7.39
C ILE A 92 -8.05 -4.50 -5.95
N GLY A 93 -8.53 -5.67 -5.51
CA GLY A 93 -8.23 -6.20 -4.18
C GLY A 93 -6.74 -6.46 -3.93
N ASN A 94 -6.04 -7.03 -4.91
CA ASN A 94 -4.60 -7.25 -4.84
C ASN A 94 -3.84 -5.92 -4.88
N SER A 95 -4.24 -5.00 -5.77
CA SER A 95 -3.63 -3.67 -5.87
C SER A 95 -3.80 -2.86 -4.58
N MET A 96 -4.98 -2.88 -3.98
CA MET A 96 -5.28 -2.24 -2.69
C MET A 96 -4.34 -2.74 -1.58
N THR A 97 -4.14 -4.05 -1.51
CA THR A 97 -3.26 -4.67 -0.51
C THR A 97 -1.79 -4.30 -0.75
N GLY A 98 -1.34 -4.36 -2.01
CA GLY A 98 0.01 -3.98 -2.41
C GLY A 98 0.32 -2.51 -2.11
N VAL A 99 -0.57 -1.58 -2.50
CA VAL A 99 -0.41 -0.15 -2.22
C VAL A 99 -0.42 0.13 -0.73
N THR A 100 -1.28 -0.54 0.04
CA THR A 100 -1.31 -0.40 1.50
C THR A 100 0.03 -0.80 2.12
N LEU A 101 0.61 -1.92 1.69
CA LEU A 101 1.89 -2.38 2.19
C LEU A 101 3.02 -1.44 1.74
N ALA A 102 3.04 -1.02 0.48
CA ALA A 102 4.02 -0.09 -0.05
C ALA A 102 4.00 1.25 0.70
N LEU A 103 2.83 1.82 0.99
CA LEU A 103 2.69 3.04 1.78
C LEU A 103 3.15 2.88 3.22
N LYS A 104 2.81 1.74 3.85
CA LYS A 104 3.26 1.41 5.20
C LYS A 104 4.78 1.33 5.24
N THR A 105 5.38 0.57 4.33
CA THR A 105 6.83 0.41 4.22
C THR A 105 7.51 1.74 3.85
N PHE A 106 6.93 2.56 2.98
CA PHE A 106 7.47 3.88 2.64
C PHE A 106 7.47 4.82 3.85
N THR A 107 6.35 4.87 4.58
CA THR A 107 6.22 5.67 5.80
C THR A 107 7.18 5.19 6.88
N GLU A 108 7.28 3.87 7.08
CA GLU A 108 8.24 3.26 8.00
C GLU A 108 9.68 3.55 7.59
N ASN A 109 10.02 3.52 6.31
CA ASN A 109 11.36 3.88 5.83
C ASN A 109 11.67 5.35 6.06
N ILE A 110 10.77 6.29 5.76
CA ILE A 110 10.97 7.71 6.07
C ILE A 110 11.15 7.91 7.58
N LYS A 111 10.33 7.22 8.39
CA LYS A 111 10.38 7.31 9.85
C LYS A 111 11.60 6.62 10.44
N SER A 112 12.15 5.60 9.77
CA SER A 112 13.35 4.79 10.12
C SER A 112 14.67 5.42 9.64
N GLN A 113 14.64 6.22 8.59
CA GLN A 113 15.79 7.04 8.19
C GLN A 113 16.11 8.12 9.24
N ARG A 114 15.10 8.62 9.98
CA ARG A 114 15.35 9.53 11.13
C ARG A 114 16.19 8.89 12.24
N PRO A 115 15.90 7.68 12.77
CA PRO A 115 16.76 7.00 13.70
C PRO A 115 18.05 6.50 13.06
N LYS A 116 18.15 6.21 11.75
CA LYS A 116 19.48 5.92 11.16
C LYS A 116 20.42 7.12 11.22
N ILE A 117 19.91 8.33 11.01
CA ILE A 117 20.71 9.55 11.18
C ILE A 117 21.02 9.77 12.66
N ILE A 118 20.05 9.60 13.57
CA ILE A 118 20.24 9.79 15.02
C ILE A 118 21.15 8.72 15.64
N ILE A 119 20.99 7.45 15.29
CA ILE A 119 21.82 6.31 15.72
C ILE A 119 23.21 6.41 15.13
N ARG A 120 23.36 6.84 13.87
CA ARG A 120 24.70 7.09 13.30
C ARG A 120 25.36 8.29 13.96
N LYS A 121 24.60 9.33 14.32
CA LYS A 121 25.10 10.47 15.11
C LYS A 121 25.51 10.04 16.52
N ILE A 122 24.69 9.24 17.21
CA ILE A 122 24.97 8.70 18.55
C ILE A 122 26.16 7.73 18.52
N SER A 123 26.23 6.84 17.53
CA SER A 123 27.34 5.89 17.37
C SER A 123 28.66 6.58 17.03
N LEU A 124 28.63 7.65 16.19
CA LEU A 124 29.79 8.50 15.93
C LEU A 124 30.19 9.30 17.18
N THR A 125 29.25 9.90 17.91
CA THR A 125 29.53 10.58 19.19
C THR A 125 30.12 9.61 20.22
N PHE A 126 29.62 8.38 20.31
CA PHE A 126 30.14 7.36 21.23
C PHE A 126 31.55 6.90 20.84
N ASN A 127 31.83 6.74 19.55
CA ASN A 127 33.15 6.33 19.06
C ASN A 127 34.21 7.45 19.21
N LEU A 128 33.81 8.71 19.02
CA LEU A 128 34.67 9.88 19.27
C LEU A 128 35.00 10.02 20.78
N ILE A 129 34.02 9.85 21.68
CA ILE A 129 34.25 9.87 23.14
C ILE A 129 35.17 8.73 23.58
N ASN A 130 35.03 7.53 22.99
CA ASN A 130 35.89 6.40 23.32
C ASN A 130 37.32 6.58 22.79
N THR A 131 37.47 7.17 21.61
CA THR A 131 38.78 7.48 21.00
C THR A 131 39.53 8.56 21.77
N GLU A 132 38.84 9.63 22.20
CA GLU A 132 39.40 10.67 23.08
C GLU A 132 39.87 10.08 24.42
N ARG A 133 39.09 9.18 25.03
CA ARG A 133 39.51 8.49 26.28
C ARG A 133 40.72 7.57 26.09
N ILE A 134 40.80 6.84 24.98
CA ILE A 134 41.93 5.96 24.67
C ILE A 134 43.20 6.78 24.38
N MET A 135 43.07 7.93 23.70
CA MET A 135 44.18 8.84 23.43
C MET A 135 44.70 9.51 24.72
N PHE A 136 43.81 9.95 25.61
CA PHE A 136 44.19 10.50 26.93
C PHE A 136 44.89 9.47 27.82
N LEU A 137 44.44 8.21 27.81
CA LEU A 137 45.10 7.12 28.53
C LEU A 137 46.49 6.82 27.98
N ARG A 138 46.69 6.86 26.65
CA ARG A 138 48.02 6.68 26.05
C ARG A 138 48.98 7.84 26.35
N ILE A 139 48.49 9.08 26.35
CA ILE A 139 49.31 10.27 26.67
C ILE A 139 49.73 10.27 28.15
N SER A 140 48.83 9.90 29.07
CA SER A 140 49.18 9.74 30.50
C SER A 140 50.14 8.59 30.78
N CYS A 141 50.10 7.51 30.00
CA CYS A 141 51.04 6.39 30.14
C CYS A 141 52.45 6.76 29.65
N ILE A 142 52.55 7.52 28.56
CA ILE A 142 53.84 8.01 28.02
C ILE A 142 54.48 9.06 28.95
N ARG A 143 53.69 9.93 29.58
CA ARG A 143 54.20 10.93 30.55
C ARG A 143 54.59 10.34 31.91
N ARG A 144 54.38 9.04 32.16
CA ARG A 144 54.79 8.36 33.39
C ARG A 144 56.15 7.64 33.27
N HIS A 145 56.74 7.63 32.07
CA HIS A 145 58.03 6.98 31.77
C HIS A 145 59.14 7.95 31.32
N VAL A 146 58.92 9.27 31.50
CA VAL A 146 59.93 10.34 31.42
C VAL A 146 59.92 11.05 32.76
#